data_AF-A0A3E0RC32-F1
#
_entry.id   AF-A0A3E0RC32-F1
#
_cell.length_a   1.000
_cell.length_b   1.000
_cell.length_c   1.000
_cell.angle_alpha   90.00
_cell.angle_beta   90.00
_cell.angle_gamma   90.00
#
_symmetry.space_group_name_H-M   'P 1'
#
loop_
_entity.id
_entity.type
_entity.pdbx_description
1 polymer ?
#
loop_
_entity_poly.entity_id
_entity_poly.type
_entity_poly.pdbx_seq_one_letter_code
_entity_poly.pdbx_strand_id
1 'polypeptide(L)'
;MADRAKAKRLAKERMKCNKPKRTPDHKTKSHVVKACKDGEEKIIRFGQQGVKGAGKNPKTAKEKARKASYYARHNAQDSKPDKMSARYWSHKVKW
;
A
#
# COMPACT_ATOMS: atom_id res chain seq x y z
N MET A 1 1.84 29.68 7.85
CA MET A 1 1.42 28.70 6.82
C MET A 1 2.58 27.84 6.28
N ALA A 2 3.84 28.23 6.42
CA ALA A 2 5.01 27.45 5.96
C ALA A 2 5.33 26.20 6.82
N ASP A 3 4.99 26.19 8.12
CA ASP A 3 5.33 25.08 9.02
C ASP A 3 4.56 23.77 8.77
N ARG A 4 3.33 23.83 8.22
CA ARG A 4 2.56 22.62 7.89
C ARG A 4 3.17 21.81 6.74
N ALA A 5 3.96 22.47 5.88
CA ALA A 5 4.66 21.82 4.78
C ALA A 5 5.91 21.05 5.26
N LYS A 6 6.56 21.52 6.33
CA LYS A 6 7.77 20.92 6.90
C LYS A 6 7.49 19.65 7.72
N ALA A 7 6.31 19.55 8.35
CA ALA A 7 5.88 18.39 9.15
C ALA A 7 5.52 17.11 8.33
N LYS A 8 5.39 17.20 7.00
CA LYS A 8 4.80 16.12 6.15
C LYS A 8 5.76 15.39 5.21
N ARG A 9 7.04 15.75 5.15
CA ARG A 9 8.05 14.94 4.46
C ARG A 9 8.39 13.76 5.36
N LEU A 10 7.91 12.57 5.01
CA LEU A 10 8.36 11.34 5.69
C LEU A 10 9.87 11.23 5.54
N ALA A 11 10.59 11.34 6.66
CA ALA A 11 12.00 11.01 6.70
C ALA A 11 12.17 9.53 6.38
N LYS A 12 12.75 9.25 5.21
CA LYS A 12 13.00 7.89 4.69
C LYS A 12 13.85 7.08 5.67
N GLU A 13 14.80 7.73 6.35
CA GLU A 13 15.70 7.14 7.35
C GLU A 13 14.97 6.64 8.60
N ARG A 14 13.89 7.31 9.00
CA ARG A 14 13.10 6.93 10.18
C ARG A 14 12.11 5.80 9.89
N MET A 15 12.05 5.31 8.65
CA MET A 15 11.16 4.21 8.26
C MET A 15 11.93 2.90 8.17
N LYS A 16 11.41 1.89 8.86
CA LYS A 16 11.92 0.52 8.74
C LYS A 16 11.64 -0.02 7.32
N CYS A 17 12.66 -0.63 6.72
CA CYS A 17 12.54 -1.30 5.42
C CYS A 17 11.42 -2.34 5.42
N ASN A 18 10.63 -2.34 4.36
CA ASN A 18 9.58 -3.32 4.06
C ASN A 18 8.50 -3.46 5.16
N LYS A 19 8.34 -2.44 6.00
CA LYS A 19 7.31 -2.38 7.05
C LYS A 19 6.26 -1.31 6.71
N PRO A 20 5.11 -1.70 6.14
CA PRO A 20 4.05 -0.75 5.81
C PRO A 20 3.39 -0.20 7.08
N LYS A 21 3.04 1.08 7.06
CA LYS A 21 2.32 1.77 8.14
C LYS A 21 1.10 2.51 7.60
N ARG A 22 0.07 2.65 8.42
CA ARG A 22 -1.14 3.43 8.07
C ARG A 22 -0.82 4.92 8.08
N THR A 23 -1.52 5.66 7.22
CA THR A 23 -1.41 7.13 7.11
C THR A 23 -2.80 7.75 7.14
N PRO A 24 -3.41 7.91 8.33
CA PRO A 24 -4.77 8.47 8.45
C PRO A 24 -4.86 9.90 7.89
N ASP A 25 -3.85 10.73 8.10
CA ASP A 25 -3.88 12.16 7.70
C ASP A 25 -3.47 12.43 6.24
N HIS A 26 -3.28 11.37 5.46
CA HIS A 26 -2.97 11.50 4.04
C HIS A 26 -4.25 11.59 3.22
N LYS A 27 -4.31 12.58 2.33
CA LYS A 27 -5.52 12.95 1.58
C LYS A 27 -6.14 11.78 0.80
N THR A 28 -5.31 10.99 0.10
CA THR A 28 -5.82 9.99 -0.87
C THR A 28 -5.37 8.56 -0.63
N LYS A 29 -4.17 8.35 -0.05
CA LYS A 29 -3.58 7.04 0.25
C LYS A 29 -3.74 6.63 1.71
N SER A 30 -4.05 5.37 1.96
CA SER A 30 -4.24 4.85 3.33
C SER A 30 -2.96 4.32 3.99
N HIS A 31 -1.92 3.99 3.22
CA HIS A 31 -0.68 3.40 3.72
C HIS A 31 0.56 3.99 3.05
N VAL A 32 1.69 3.85 3.74
CA VAL A 32 3.03 4.14 3.23
C VAL A 32 4.01 3.05 3.65
N VAL A 33 4.98 2.75 2.81
CA VAL A 33 6.07 1.81 3.09
C VAL A 33 7.37 2.32 2.49
N LYS A 34 8.48 2.04 3.17
CA LYS A 34 9.82 2.14 2.59
C LYS A 34 10.13 0.78 1.98
N ALA A 35 9.90 0.61 0.69
CA ALA A 35 10.27 -0.60 -0.03
C ALA A 35 11.79 -0.64 -0.18
N CYS A 36 12.40 -1.77 0.20
CA CYS A 36 13.83 -2.00 0.08
C CYS A 36 14.06 -3.33 -0.64
N LYS A 37 14.81 -3.32 -1.73
CA LYS A 37 15.12 -4.49 -2.55
C LYS A 37 16.46 -4.24 -3.28
N ASP A 38 17.38 -5.20 -3.24
CA ASP A 38 18.65 -5.17 -4.00
C ASP A 38 19.46 -3.88 -3.84
N GLY A 39 19.53 -3.34 -2.62
CA GLY A 39 20.23 -2.07 -2.31
C GLY A 39 19.44 -0.80 -2.64
N GLU A 40 18.34 -0.92 -3.38
CA GLU A 40 17.46 0.20 -3.66
C GLU A 40 16.44 0.42 -2.55
N GLU A 41 16.07 1.69 -2.35
CA GLU A 41 15.06 2.09 -1.38
C GLU A 41 14.09 3.12 -1.96
N LYS A 42 12.77 2.85 -1.84
CA LYS A 42 11.72 3.72 -2.37
C LYS A 42 10.59 3.93 -1.36
N ILE A 43 10.11 5.17 -1.23
CA ILE A 43 8.89 5.46 -0.47
C ILE A 43 7.69 5.26 -1.36
N ILE A 44 6.83 4.32 -1.00
CA ILE A 44 5.64 3.96 -1.75
C ILE A 44 4.42 4.24 -0.90
N ARG A 45 3.50 5.07 -1.42
CA ARG A 45 2.16 5.23 -0.84
C ARG A 45 1.15 4.41 -1.63
N PHE A 46 0.32 3.64 -0.94
CA PHE A 46 -0.58 2.68 -1.58
C PHE A 46 -1.91 2.55 -0.85
N GLY A 47 -2.88 1.97 -1.56
CA GLY A 47 -4.27 1.82 -1.12
C GLY A 47 -5.03 3.14 -1.09
N GLN A 48 -6.32 3.12 -1.42
CA GLN A 48 -7.18 4.30 -1.30
C GLN A 48 -7.53 4.58 0.17
N GLN A 49 -7.66 5.86 0.52
CA GLN A 49 -8.14 6.30 1.83
C GLN A 49 -9.62 5.93 2.01
N GLY A 50 -10.03 5.57 3.23
CA GLY A 50 -11.40 5.13 3.53
C GLY A 50 -11.75 3.70 3.08
N VAL A 51 -11.04 3.14 2.08
CA VAL A 51 -11.30 1.79 1.59
C VAL A 51 -10.58 0.73 2.42
N LYS A 52 -11.34 -0.21 2.99
CA LYS A 52 -10.82 -1.43 3.62
C LYS A 52 -10.93 -2.59 2.62
N GLY A 53 -9.79 -3.18 2.26
CA GLY A 53 -9.77 -4.37 1.40
C GLY A 53 -10.28 -5.60 2.16
N ALA A 54 -10.40 -6.73 1.44
CA ALA A 54 -10.91 -7.98 2.02
C ALA A 54 -9.90 -8.70 2.93
N GLY A 55 -8.64 -8.25 2.94
CA GLY A 55 -7.56 -8.86 3.69
C GLY A 55 -7.17 -10.25 3.17
N LYS A 56 -6.18 -10.86 3.84
CA LYS A 56 -5.64 -12.15 3.44
C LYS A 56 -6.67 -13.28 3.52
N ASN A 57 -7.48 -13.29 4.58
CA ASN A 57 -8.42 -14.37 4.92
C ASN A 57 -9.86 -13.84 4.99
N PRO A 58 -10.49 -13.55 3.84
CA PRO A 58 -11.89 -13.12 3.79
C PRO A 58 -12.82 -14.23 4.30
N LYS A 59 -13.71 -13.90 5.24
CA LYS A 59 -14.61 -14.89 5.87
C LYS A 59 -15.92 -15.03 5.10
N THR A 60 -16.44 -13.92 4.58
CA THR A 60 -17.76 -13.90 3.91
C THR A 60 -17.64 -14.15 2.40
N ALA A 61 -18.70 -14.70 1.78
CA ALA A 61 -18.78 -14.86 0.34
C ALA A 61 -18.58 -13.53 -0.41
N LYS A 62 -19.15 -12.44 0.12
CA LYS A 62 -19.00 -11.08 -0.42
C LYS A 62 -17.54 -10.61 -0.42
N GLU A 63 -16.79 -10.84 0.65
CA GLU A 63 -15.37 -10.46 0.71
C GLU A 63 -14.51 -11.31 -0.22
N LYS A 64 -14.79 -12.61 -0.31
CA LYS A 64 -14.12 -13.52 -1.26
C LYS A 64 -14.33 -13.06 -2.70
N ALA A 65 -15.57 -12.76 -3.09
CA ALA A 65 -15.90 -12.21 -4.40
C ALA A 65 -15.18 -10.88 -4.65
N ARG A 66 -15.17 -9.97 -3.67
CA ARG A 66 -14.48 -8.67 -3.79
C ARG A 66 -12.97 -8.82 -3.98
N LYS A 67 -12.35 -9.77 -3.27
CA LYS A 67 -10.93 -10.14 -3.45
C LYS A 67 -10.71 -10.71 -4.85
N ALA A 68 -11.52 -11.66 -5.30
CA ALA A 68 -11.41 -12.23 -6.64
C ALA A 68 -11.51 -11.16 -7.74
N SER A 69 -12.51 -10.26 -7.69
CA SER A 69 -12.64 -9.17 -8.65
C SER A 69 -11.47 -8.18 -8.59
N TYR A 70 -10.89 -7.95 -7.41
CA TYR A 70 -9.67 -7.14 -7.28
C TYR A 70 -8.50 -7.79 -8.05
N TYR A 71 -8.21 -9.07 -7.77
CA TYR A 71 -7.11 -9.78 -8.42
C TYR A 71 -7.32 -9.95 -9.93
N ALA A 72 -8.54 -10.22 -10.39
CA ALA A 72 -8.85 -10.32 -11.82
C ALA A 72 -8.45 -9.05 -12.59
N ARG A 73 -8.81 -7.88 -12.05
CA ARG A 73 -8.48 -6.58 -12.67
C ARG A 73 -6.98 -6.25 -12.62
N HIS A 74 -6.33 -6.54 -11.49
CA HIS A 74 -4.94 -6.10 -11.28
C HIS A 74 -3.92 -7.07 -11.89
N ASN A 75 -4.20 -8.37 -11.90
CA ASN A 75 -3.32 -9.36 -12.53
C ASN A 75 -3.36 -9.28 -14.06
N ALA A 76 -4.49 -8.85 -14.65
CA ALA A 76 -4.58 -8.56 -16.08
C ALA A 76 -3.67 -7.39 -16.51
N GLN A 77 -3.35 -6.48 -15.60
CA GLN A 77 -2.46 -5.34 -15.88
C GLN A 77 -0.98 -5.68 -15.67
N ASP A 78 -0.65 -6.41 -14.61
CA ASP A 78 0.65 -7.08 -14.48
C ASP A 78 0.54 -8.19 -13.42
N SER A 79 0.97 -9.39 -13.82
CA SER A 79 0.80 -10.63 -13.07
C SER A 79 1.91 -10.87 -12.03
N LYS A 80 3.01 -10.12 -12.07
CA LYS A 80 4.20 -10.30 -11.22
C LYS A 80 4.62 -8.99 -10.55
N PRO A 81 3.80 -8.43 -9.64
CA PRO A 81 4.10 -7.16 -9.01
C PRO A 81 5.35 -7.26 -8.13
N ASP A 82 6.33 -6.40 -8.40
CA ASP A 82 7.57 -6.33 -7.63
C ASP A 82 7.40 -5.56 -6.30
N LYS A 83 8.25 -5.86 -5.31
CA LYS A 83 8.28 -5.20 -3.99
C LYS A 83 8.46 -3.69 -4.08
N MET A 84 9.04 -3.18 -5.17
CA MET A 84 9.19 -1.75 -5.43
C MET A 84 7.93 -1.09 -6.05
N SER A 85 6.81 -1.81 -6.14
CA SER A 85 5.54 -1.34 -6.69
C SER A 85 4.45 -1.13 -5.62
N ALA A 86 3.57 -0.16 -5.83
CA ALA A 86 2.38 0.03 -4.98
C ALA A 86 1.41 -1.15 -5.04
N ARG A 87 1.36 -1.85 -6.19
CA ARG A 87 0.50 -3.02 -6.40
C ARG A 87 0.89 -4.17 -5.48
N TYR A 88 2.18 -4.51 -5.40
CA TYR A 88 2.67 -5.55 -4.48
C TYR A 88 2.23 -5.31 -3.04
N TRP A 89 2.39 -4.06 -2.56
CA TRP A 89 2.00 -3.72 -1.19
C TRP A 89 0.49 -3.72 -0.99
N SER A 90 -0.30 -3.31 -1.99
CA SER A 90 -1.74 -3.45 -1.97
C SER A 90 -2.17 -4.93 -1.89
N HIS A 91 -1.56 -5.81 -2.69
CA HIS A 91 -1.83 -7.26 -2.69
C HIS A 91 -1.47 -7.85 -1.33
N LYS A 92 -0.31 -7.51 -0.79
CA LYS A 92 0.22 -8.12 0.44
C LYS A 92 -0.53 -7.68 1.71
N VAL A 93 -0.99 -6.42 1.75
CA VAL A 93 -1.48 -5.79 2.98
C VAL A 93 -3.00 -5.64 2.99
N LYS A 94 -3.64 -5.39 1.85
CA LYS A 94 -5.07 -5.06 1.80
C LYS A 94 -5.95 -6.18 1.25
N TRP A 95 -5.41 -7.04 0.41
CA TRP A 95 -6.13 -8.09 -0.31
C TRP A 95 -5.56 -9.46 -0.02
#